data_AF-A0A848TKX7-F1
#
_entry.id   AF-A0A848TKX7-F1
#
_cell.length_a   1.000
_cell.length_b   1.000
_cell.length_c   1.000
_cell.angle_alpha   90.00
_cell.angle_beta   90.00
_cell.angle_gamma   90.00
#
_symmetry.space_group_name_H-M   'P 1'
#
loop_
_entity.id
_entity.type
_entity.pdbx_description
1 polymer ?
#
loop_
_entity_poly.entity_id
_entity_poly.type
_entity_poly.pdbx_seq_one_letter_code
_entity_poly.pdbx_strand_id
1 'polypeptide(L)'
;MPGPDQAVTGSLSQRLALTFLATYAALLLVVGAGQITDPFIHYDDYPALVLFAEAYYEKTLAEGRWFNYLWHLRGIETPAWVNFQLYLVGWSLFVAAAALNVFRTTGLRYPLLLSVLVVLSPQTTLISGWFNSLIPGIWLMAAYTVTALFVSPRVGRWLLVPFVPVAIQAYTPYPFLMLAVCLMREDRDRSFAELVRLVLTFIAAFALGLLVIFTINYMVHGVFGVALAEWRDPNPASDLGGYIRNLPKLAESLHWTYQMTGFGQPALALFIAAAFVASLAIIWRADRLEVLSILLGIASGLSLLSLHAMQEGILFPFRSTYFLWFLICIALFRAAWLL
;
A
#
# COMPACT_ATOMS: atom_id res chain seq x y z
N MET A 1 26.36 15.98 -4.42
CA MET A 1 27.33 15.35 -5.34
C MET A 1 26.83 13.95 -5.63
N PRO A 2 26.66 13.53 -6.88
CA PRO A 2 26.23 12.17 -7.19
C PRO A 2 27.32 11.19 -6.74
N GLY A 3 26.95 10.18 -5.95
CA GLY A 3 27.85 9.11 -5.50
C GLY A 3 28.33 8.23 -6.66
N PRO A 4 29.40 7.45 -6.47
CA PRO A 4 30.19 6.81 -7.54
C PRO A 4 29.52 5.62 -8.27
N ASP A 5 28.22 5.35 -8.10
CA ASP A 5 27.53 4.30 -8.85
C ASP A 5 26.98 4.86 -10.19
N GLN A 6 27.83 4.73 -11.22
CA GLN A 6 27.58 4.50 -12.65
C GLN A 6 26.38 5.22 -13.31
N ALA A 7 26.69 5.96 -14.38
CA ALA A 7 25.71 6.56 -15.30
C ALA A 7 24.58 5.57 -15.64
N VAL A 8 23.33 6.06 -15.71
CA VAL A 8 22.17 5.25 -16.08
C VAL A 8 22.43 4.56 -17.42
N THR A 9 22.66 3.25 -17.39
CA THR A 9 22.78 2.42 -18.59
C THR A 9 21.42 1.80 -18.89
N GLY A 10 21.00 1.89 -20.15
CA GLY A 10 19.73 1.33 -20.62
C GLY A 10 18.53 2.27 -20.51
N SER A 11 17.53 2.01 -21.35
CA SER A 11 16.27 2.76 -21.34
C SER A 11 15.48 2.49 -20.06
N LEU A 12 14.60 3.42 -19.68
CA LEU A 12 13.70 3.24 -18.53
C LEU A 12 12.86 1.95 -18.65
N SER A 13 12.44 1.59 -19.87
CA SER A 13 11.69 0.36 -20.14
C SER A 13 12.51 -0.89 -19.86
N GLN A 14 13.79 -0.92 -20.25
CA GLN A 14 14.69 -2.03 -19.94
C GLN A 14 14.90 -2.16 -18.43
N ARG A 15 15.09 -1.04 -17.74
CA ARG A 15 15.26 -1.03 -16.27
C ARG A 15 14.00 -1.50 -15.55
N LEU A 16 12.82 -1.10 -16.03
CA LEU A 16 11.53 -1.59 -15.53
C LEU A 16 11.39 -3.09 -15.73
N ALA A 17 11.70 -3.63 -16.91
CA ALA A 17 11.63 -5.05 -17.19
C ALA A 17 12.54 -5.87 -16.25
N LEU A 18 13.79 -5.44 -16.07
CA LEU A 18 14.74 -6.13 -15.19
C LEU A 18 14.31 -6.07 -13.72
N THR A 19 13.86 -4.91 -13.26
CA THR A 19 13.37 -4.73 -11.87
C THR A 19 12.09 -5.55 -11.63
N PHE A 20 11.19 -5.57 -12.61
CA PHE A 20 9.99 -6.40 -12.60
C PHE A 20 10.32 -7.89 -12.49
N LEU A 21 11.22 -8.41 -13.35
CA LEU A 21 11.59 -9.83 -13.34
C LEU A 21 12.22 -10.24 -12.01
N ALA A 22 13.09 -9.40 -11.44
CA ALA A 22 13.69 -9.67 -10.13
C ALA A 22 12.65 -9.65 -9.00
N THR A 23 11.73 -8.69 -9.03
CA THR A 23 10.63 -8.58 -8.05
C THR A 23 9.70 -9.78 -8.13
N TYR A 24 9.33 -10.17 -9.34
CA TYR A 24 8.47 -11.33 -9.60
C TYR A 24 9.14 -12.63 -9.16
N ALA A 25 10.42 -12.81 -9.46
CA ALA A 25 11.19 -13.96 -8.98
C ALA A 25 11.24 -14.01 -7.44
N ALA A 26 11.46 -12.87 -6.78
CA ALA A 26 11.43 -12.81 -5.31
C ALA A 26 10.05 -13.16 -4.75
N LEU A 27 8.97 -12.67 -5.35
CA LEU A 27 7.60 -13.05 -4.95
C LEU A 27 7.30 -14.54 -5.14
N LEU A 28 7.76 -15.13 -6.26
CA LEU A 28 7.62 -16.56 -6.49
C LEU A 28 8.32 -17.38 -5.39
N LEU A 29 9.45 -16.91 -4.88
CA LEU A 29 10.16 -17.58 -3.79
C LEU A 29 9.48 -17.37 -2.42
N VAL A 30 9.03 -16.17 -2.12
CA VAL A 30 8.49 -15.80 -0.79
C VAL A 30 7.06 -16.25 -0.59
N VAL A 31 6.26 -16.21 -1.65
CA VAL A 31 4.82 -16.43 -1.60
C VAL A 31 4.41 -17.58 -2.52
N GLY A 32 5.03 -17.68 -3.70
CA GLY A 32 4.68 -18.70 -4.69
C GLY A 32 5.22 -20.09 -4.39
N ALA A 33 6.20 -20.25 -3.49
CA ALA A 33 6.83 -21.53 -3.22
C ALA A 33 5.79 -22.54 -2.70
N GLY A 34 5.46 -23.53 -3.54
CA GLY A 34 4.44 -24.55 -3.26
C GLY A 34 2.98 -24.11 -3.53
N GLN A 35 2.74 -22.85 -3.93
CA GLN A 35 1.40 -22.28 -4.14
C GLN A 35 1.10 -21.90 -5.59
N ILE A 36 2.06 -22.05 -6.51
CA ILE A 36 1.88 -21.66 -7.92
C ILE A 36 0.74 -22.43 -8.59
N THR A 37 0.64 -23.74 -8.37
CA THR A 37 -0.36 -24.60 -9.01
C THR A 37 -1.64 -24.74 -8.18
N ASP A 38 -1.51 -24.62 -6.86
CA ASP A 38 -2.61 -24.73 -5.90
C ASP A 38 -2.42 -23.69 -4.79
N PRO A 39 -2.79 -22.43 -5.04
CA PRO A 39 -2.58 -21.35 -4.09
C PRO A 39 -3.49 -21.50 -2.88
N PHE A 40 -2.98 -21.17 -1.69
CA PHE A 40 -3.80 -21.12 -0.49
C PHE A 40 -4.78 -19.93 -0.57
N ILE A 41 -6.06 -20.20 -0.28
CA ILE A 41 -7.14 -19.22 -0.43
C ILE A 41 -7.83 -19.03 0.93
N HIS A 42 -7.89 -17.80 1.41
CA HIS A 42 -8.66 -17.50 2.62
C HIS A 42 -10.16 -17.66 2.38
N TYR A 43 -10.88 -18.11 3.42
CA TYR A 43 -12.31 -18.38 3.36
C TYR A 43 -13.12 -17.23 2.75
N ASP A 44 -12.86 -15.99 3.18
CA ASP A 44 -13.58 -14.81 2.72
C ASP A 44 -13.12 -14.30 1.33
N ASP A 45 -12.16 -14.96 0.68
CA ASP A 45 -11.76 -14.71 -0.71
C ASP A 45 -12.42 -15.70 -1.69
N TYR A 46 -13.03 -16.79 -1.22
CA TYR A 46 -13.74 -17.73 -2.09
C TYR A 46 -14.87 -17.09 -2.90
N PRO A 47 -15.72 -16.19 -2.36
CA PRO A 47 -16.73 -15.51 -3.17
C PRO A 47 -16.14 -14.76 -4.37
N ALA A 48 -14.92 -14.23 -4.23
CA ALA A 48 -14.21 -13.56 -5.31
C ALA A 48 -13.68 -14.53 -6.38
N LEU A 49 -13.22 -15.71 -5.95
CA LEU A 49 -12.72 -16.77 -6.83
C LEU A 49 -13.83 -17.33 -7.74
N VAL A 50 -14.95 -17.74 -7.15
CA VAL A 50 -16.07 -18.41 -7.86
C VAL A 50 -17.14 -17.44 -8.36
N LEU A 51 -16.83 -16.15 -8.41
CA LEU A 51 -17.75 -15.10 -8.87
C LEU A 51 -19.12 -15.10 -8.18
N PHE A 52 -19.17 -15.43 -6.89
CA PHE A 52 -20.42 -15.40 -6.14
C PHE A 52 -20.76 -13.96 -5.73
N ALA A 53 -21.42 -13.25 -6.66
CA ALA A 53 -21.68 -11.82 -6.58
C ALA A 53 -22.53 -11.44 -5.36
N GLU A 54 -23.53 -12.24 -5.01
CA GLU A 54 -24.41 -11.99 -3.86
C GLU A 54 -23.64 -12.00 -2.55
N ALA A 55 -22.75 -12.98 -2.35
CA ALA A 55 -21.89 -13.02 -1.16
C ALA A 55 -20.84 -11.89 -1.17
N TYR A 56 -20.36 -11.47 -2.33
CA TYR A 56 -19.43 -10.34 -2.42
C TYR A 56 -20.12 -8.98 -2.20
N TYR A 57 -21.40 -8.87 -2.56
CA TYR A 57 -22.19 -7.64 -2.46
C TYR A 57 -22.25 -7.10 -1.02
N GLU A 58 -22.28 -7.97 -0.01
CA GLU A 58 -22.22 -7.56 1.41
C GLU A 58 -20.97 -6.72 1.73
N LYS A 59 -19.83 -7.00 1.07
CA LYS A 59 -18.59 -6.23 1.26
C LYS A 59 -18.68 -4.79 0.72
N THR A 60 -19.65 -4.49 -0.15
CA THR A 60 -19.87 -3.11 -0.62
C THR A 60 -20.38 -2.23 0.52
N LEU A 61 -21.32 -2.73 1.33
CA LEU A 61 -21.84 -2.02 2.49
C LEU A 61 -20.85 -2.02 3.66
N ALA A 62 -20.27 -3.19 3.97
CA ALA A 62 -19.44 -3.34 5.17
C ALA A 62 -18.02 -2.76 5.03
N GLU A 63 -17.50 -2.68 3.81
CA GLU A 63 -16.11 -2.29 3.56
C GLU A 63 -15.96 -1.24 2.44
N GLY A 64 -17.03 -0.85 1.76
CA GLY A 64 -16.97 0.10 0.64
C GLY A 64 -16.35 -0.50 -0.64
N ARG A 65 -16.34 -1.83 -0.79
CA ARG A 65 -15.63 -2.55 -1.87
C ARG A 65 -16.30 -2.52 -3.26
N TRP A 66 -16.79 -1.36 -3.68
CA TRP A 66 -17.55 -1.20 -4.93
C TRP A 66 -16.74 -1.50 -6.19
N PHE A 67 -15.49 -1.03 -6.27
CA PHE A 67 -14.65 -1.29 -7.44
C PHE A 67 -14.37 -2.79 -7.61
N ASN A 68 -14.13 -3.48 -6.49
CA ASN A 68 -13.99 -4.92 -6.52
C ASN A 68 -15.29 -5.60 -6.93
N TYR A 69 -16.43 -5.19 -6.38
CA TYR A 69 -17.72 -5.78 -6.76
C TYR A 69 -17.96 -5.71 -8.28
N LEU A 70 -17.69 -4.57 -8.91
CA LEU A 70 -17.81 -4.42 -10.37
C LEU A 70 -16.90 -5.39 -11.14
N TRP A 71 -15.68 -5.65 -10.66
CA TRP A 71 -14.79 -6.65 -11.25
C TRP A 71 -15.33 -8.09 -11.16
N HIS A 72 -16.08 -8.40 -10.10
CA HIS A 72 -16.68 -9.74 -9.94
C HIS A 72 -17.88 -9.95 -10.87
N LEU A 73 -18.44 -8.89 -11.45
CA LEU A 73 -19.51 -8.99 -12.46
C LEU A 73 -18.99 -9.35 -13.87
N ARG A 74 -17.70 -9.68 -14.03
CA ARG A 74 -17.07 -9.97 -15.33
C ARG A 74 -17.61 -11.22 -16.05
N GLY A 75 -18.35 -12.10 -15.36
CA GLY A 75 -18.99 -13.29 -15.94
C GLY A 75 -18.05 -14.42 -16.39
N ILE A 76 -16.75 -14.31 -16.11
CA ILE A 76 -15.74 -15.32 -16.47
C ILE A 76 -14.99 -15.75 -15.21
N GLU A 77 -15.28 -16.96 -14.75
CA GLU A 77 -14.51 -17.65 -13.71
C GLU A 77 -13.15 -18.07 -14.26
N THR A 78 -12.13 -17.90 -13.43
CA THR A 78 -10.74 -18.20 -13.77
C THR A 78 -10.15 -19.11 -12.70
N PRO A 79 -9.34 -20.12 -13.07
CA PRO A 79 -8.71 -20.98 -12.08
C PRO A 79 -7.88 -20.18 -11.07
N ALA A 80 -7.84 -20.66 -9.82
CA ALA A 80 -7.15 -19.97 -8.73
C ALA A 80 -5.68 -19.64 -9.06
N TRP A 81 -4.96 -20.58 -9.68
CA TRP A 81 -3.56 -20.37 -10.07
C TRP A 81 -3.40 -19.21 -11.09
N VAL A 82 -4.35 -19.01 -12.01
CA VAL A 82 -4.30 -17.89 -12.98
C VAL A 82 -4.47 -16.56 -12.25
N ASN A 83 -5.45 -16.48 -11.36
CA ASN A 83 -5.68 -15.29 -10.54
C ASN A 83 -4.48 -14.98 -9.64
N PHE A 84 -3.86 -16.00 -9.08
CA PHE A 84 -2.65 -15.84 -8.29
C PHE A 84 -1.49 -15.30 -9.13
N GLN A 85 -1.28 -15.81 -10.36
CA GLN A 85 -0.27 -15.24 -11.27
C GLN A 85 -0.57 -13.79 -11.66
N LEU A 86 -1.84 -13.45 -11.94
CA LEU A 86 -2.25 -12.08 -12.22
C LEU A 86 -1.98 -11.14 -11.04
N TYR A 87 -2.22 -11.62 -9.82
CA TYR A 87 -1.88 -10.91 -8.59
C TYR A 87 -0.36 -10.67 -8.48
N LEU A 88 0.46 -11.73 -8.64
CA LEU A 88 1.92 -11.61 -8.53
C LEU A 88 2.51 -10.68 -9.58
N VAL A 89 2.03 -10.75 -10.83
CA VAL A 89 2.45 -9.87 -11.92
C VAL A 89 2.09 -8.42 -11.61
N GLY A 90 0.84 -8.14 -11.25
CA GLY A 90 0.41 -6.78 -10.92
C GLY A 90 1.20 -6.21 -9.73
N TRP A 91 1.43 -7.02 -8.69
CA TRP A 91 2.19 -6.62 -7.51
C TRP A 91 3.66 -6.32 -7.86
N SER A 92 4.28 -7.17 -8.68
CA SER A 92 5.65 -6.98 -9.17
C SER A 92 5.79 -5.70 -9.98
N LEU A 93 4.84 -5.42 -10.88
CA LEU A 93 4.84 -4.19 -11.68
C LEU A 93 4.72 -2.94 -10.82
N PHE A 94 3.80 -2.96 -9.84
CA PHE A 94 3.66 -1.86 -8.89
C PHE A 94 4.99 -1.61 -8.14
N VAL A 95 5.57 -2.64 -7.50
CA VAL A 95 6.76 -2.48 -6.67
C VAL A 95 7.98 -2.10 -7.51
N ALA A 96 8.18 -2.71 -8.68
CA ALA A 96 9.29 -2.37 -9.57
C ALA A 96 9.20 -0.93 -10.07
N ALA A 97 8.02 -0.48 -10.49
CA ALA A 97 7.82 0.89 -10.91
C ALA A 97 7.95 1.87 -9.73
N ALA A 98 7.53 1.49 -8.53
CA ALA A 98 7.67 2.33 -7.34
C ALA A 98 9.15 2.51 -6.98
N ALA A 99 9.93 1.43 -6.99
CA ALA A 99 11.37 1.48 -6.74
C ALA A 99 12.10 2.36 -7.77
N LEU A 100 11.71 2.27 -9.05
CA LEU A 100 12.24 3.14 -10.09
C LEU A 100 11.79 4.60 -9.97
N ASN A 101 10.62 4.89 -9.41
CA ASN A 101 10.25 6.28 -9.09
C ASN A 101 11.11 6.88 -7.97
N VAL A 102 11.56 6.06 -7.01
CA VAL A 102 12.46 6.49 -5.91
C VAL A 102 13.91 6.64 -6.36
N PHE A 103 14.33 5.80 -7.31
CA PHE A 103 15.70 5.68 -7.81
C PHE A 103 15.72 5.76 -9.34
N ARG A 104 15.22 6.88 -9.87
CA ARG A 104 15.11 7.17 -11.30
C ARG A 104 16.47 7.37 -11.96
N THR A 105 17.39 8.05 -11.30
CA THR A 105 18.68 8.47 -11.89
C THR A 105 19.86 7.60 -11.48
N THR A 106 19.66 6.64 -10.58
CA THR A 106 20.72 5.71 -10.15
C THR A 106 20.79 4.48 -11.05
N GLY A 107 21.93 3.78 -11.03
CA GLY A 107 22.05 2.45 -11.63
C GLY A 107 21.05 1.43 -11.05
N LEU A 108 20.93 0.25 -11.65
CA LEU A 108 19.91 -0.75 -11.30
C LEU A 108 20.01 -1.33 -9.88
N ARG A 109 21.16 -1.18 -9.22
CA ARG A 109 21.42 -1.75 -7.90
C ARG A 109 20.36 -1.37 -6.86
N TYR A 110 20.11 -0.08 -6.65
CA TYR A 110 19.17 0.40 -5.62
C TYR A 110 17.70 0.12 -5.96
N PRO A 111 17.21 0.34 -7.20
CA PRO A 111 15.87 -0.11 -7.58
C PRO A 111 15.65 -1.61 -7.35
N LEU A 112 16.61 -2.46 -7.75
CA LEU A 112 16.51 -3.91 -7.56
C LEU A 112 16.44 -4.28 -6.07
N LEU A 113 17.38 -3.80 -5.27
CA LEU A 113 17.43 -4.10 -3.84
C LEU A 113 16.19 -3.60 -3.10
N LEU A 114 15.72 -2.38 -3.41
CA LEU A 114 14.49 -1.83 -2.84
C LEU A 114 13.28 -2.70 -3.22
N SER A 115 13.14 -3.04 -4.50
CA SER A 115 11.99 -3.81 -4.98
C SER A 115 11.90 -5.20 -4.32
N VAL A 116 13.04 -5.88 -4.16
CA VAL A 116 13.13 -7.19 -3.52
C VAL A 116 12.83 -7.09 -2.02
N LEU A 117 13.37 -6.10 -1.30
CA LEU A 117 13.13 -5.96 0.13
C LEU A 117 11.67 -5.61 0.46
N VAL A 118 11.01 -4.83 -0.41
CA VAL A 118 9.59 -4.51 -0.25
C VAL A 118 8.74 -5.77 -0.29
N VAL A 119 8.98 -6.68 -1.24
CA VAL A 119 8.19 -7.91 -1.38
C VAL A 119 8.54 -9.00 -0.36
N LEU A 120 9.71 -8.90 0.28
CA LEU A 120 10.12 -9.75 1.40
C LEU A 120 9.38 -9.43 2.71
N SER A 121 8.35 -8.59 2.68
CA SER A 121 7.63 -8.18 3.88
C SER A 121 6.68 -9.28 4.40
N PRO A 122 6.52 -9.41 5.72
CA PRO A 122 5.53 -10.30 6.32
C PRO A 122 4.10 -9.98 5.85
N GLN A 123 3.81 -8.69 5.57
CA GLN A 123 2.52 -8.27 5.03
C GLN A 123 2.29 -8.85 3.63
N THR A 124 3.31 -9.00 2.78
CA THR A 124 3.20 -9.57 1.42
C THR A 124 2.75 -11.03 1.50
N THR A 125 3.41 -11.82 2.33
CA THR A 125 3.03 -13.22 2.55
C THR A 125 1.60 -13.32 3.08
N LEU A 126 1.24 -12.51 4.08
CA LEU A 126 -0.10 -12.55 4.67
C LEU A 126 -1.19 -12.14 3.68
N ILE A 127 -1.04 -10.98 3.02
CA ILE A 127 -2.08 -10.42 2.15
C ILE A 127 -2.30 -11.25 0.88
N SER A 128 -1.32 -12.08 0.49
CA SER A 128 -1.38 -12.90 -0.71
C SER A 128 -2.52 -13.92 -0.73
N GLY A 129 -3.00 -14.41 0.43
CA GLY A 129 -4.11 -15.37 0.48
C GLY A 129 -5.49 -14.78 0.13
N TRP A 130 -5.56 -13.47 -0.15
CA TRP A 130 -6.74 -12.76 -0.66
C TRP A 130 -6.58 -12.31 -2.12
N PHE A 131 -5.73 -12.98 -2.90
CA PHE A 131 -5.33 -12.52 -4.23
C PHE A 131 -6.52 -12.22 -5.15
N ASN A 132 -7.63 -12.97 -5.08
CA ASN A 132 -8.78 -12.76 -5.98
C ASN A 132 -9.44 -11.40 -5.74
N SER A 133 -9.66 -11.04 -4.47
CA SER A 133 -10.20 -9.74 -4.09
C SER A 133 -9.25 -8.57 -4.37
N LEU A 134 -7.95 -8.81 -4.51
CA LEU A 134 -6.95 -7.74 -4.60
C LEU A 134 -6.58 -7.38 -6.04
N ILE A 135 -6.80 -8.28 -7.00
CA ILE A 135 -6.49 -8.09 -8.43
C ILE A 135 -6.88 -6.69 -8.94
N PRO A 136 -8.14 -6.22 -8.77
CA PRO A 136 -8.55 -4.95 -9.38
C PRO A 136 -7.71 -3.77 -8.87
N GLY A 137 -7.56 -3.66 -7.55
CA GLY A 137 -6.83 -2.55 -6.96
C GLY A 137 -5.32 -2.63 -7.18
N ILE A 138 -4.74 -3.83 -7.26
CA ILE A 138 -3.31 -4.00 -7.60
C ILE A 138 -3.03 -3.52 -9.01
N TRP A 139 -3.86 -3.89 -9.98
CA TRP A 139 -3.67 -3.44 -11.36
C TRP A 139 -3.90 -1.93 -11.51
N LEU A 140 -4.84 -1.36 -10.75
CA LEU A 140 -5.01 0.08 -10.65
C LEU A 140 -3.76 0.78 -10.08
N MET A 141 -3.16 0.24 -9.02
CA MET A 141 -1.91 0.73 -8.45
C MET A 141 -0.73 0.60 -9.43
N ALA A 142 -0.60 -0.55 -10.10
CA ALA A 142 0.43 -0.77 -11.09
C ALA A 142 0.30 0.23 -12.24
N ALA A 143 -0.92 0.42 -12.77
CA ALA A 143 -1.19 1.42 -13.81
C ALA A 143 -0.80 2.84 -13.37
N TYR A 144 -1.19 3.25 -12.16
CA TYR A 144 -0.80 4.54 -11.58
C TYR A 144 0.72 4.71 -11.53
N THR A 145 1.41 3.77 -10.90
CA THR A 145 2.84 3.88 -10.58
C THR A 145 3.71 3.76 -11.84
N VAL A 146 3.32 2.90 -12.79
CA VAL A 146 3.97 2.81 -14.10
C VAL A 146 3.75 4.12 -14.87
N THR A 147 2.53 4.66 -14.90
CA THR A 147 2.26 5.96 -15.55
C THR A 147 3.09 7.08 -14.92
N ALA A 148 3.25 7.08 -13.59
CA ALA A 148 4.08 8.03 -12.87
C ALA A 148 5.55 8.03 -13.34
N LEU A 149 6.08 6.92 -13.87
CA LEU A 149 7.41 6.90 -14.46
C LEU A 149 7.54 7.79 -15.70
N PHE A 150 6.46 7.97 -16.47
CA PHE A 150 6.52 8.62 -17.79
C PHE A 150 5.94 10.03 -17.80
N VAL A 151 5.25 10.46 -16.75
CA VAL A 151 4.66 11.81 -16.64
C VAL A 151 5.45 12.68 -15.68
N SER A 152 5.27 14.00 -15.72
CA SER A 152 5.92 14.91 -14.77
C SER A 152 5.39 14.72 -13.33
N PRO A 153 6.15 15.10 -12.28
CA PRO A 153 5.68 15.02 -10.89
C PRO A 153 4.36 15.77 -10.65
N ARG A 154 4.15 16.90 -11.33
CA ARG A 154 2.90 17.67 -11.27
C ARG A 154 1.71 16.86 -11.80
N VAL A 155 1.88 16.20 -12.95
CA VAL A 155 0.83 15.32 -13.51
C VAL A 155 0.61 14.12 -12.61
N GLY A 156 1.69 13.49 -12.11
CA GLY A 156 1.61 12.36 -11.17
C GLY A 156 0.81 12.67 -9.90
N ARG A 157 0.96 13.88 -9.34
CA ARG A 157 0.13 14.37 -8.23
C ARG A 157 -1.33 14.48 -8.62
N TRP A 158 -1.64 15.10 -9.77
CA TRP A 158 -3.03 15.27 -10.22
C TRP A 158 -3.70 13.95 -10.56
N LEU A 159 -2.94 12.94 -10.98
CA LEU A 159 -3.45 11.57 -11.16
C LEU A 159 -3.95 10.94 -9.85
N LEU A 160 -3.55 11.43 -8.67
CA LEU A 160 -4.15 10.96 -7.41
C LEU A 160 -5.65 11.25 -7.35
N VAL A 161 -6.11 12.35 -7.96
CA VAL A 161 -7.53 12.77 -7.90
C VAL A 161 -8.48 11.72 -8.46
N PRO A 162 -8.25 11.13 -9.66
CA PRO A 162 -9.07 10.02 -10.14
C PRO A 162 -8.66 8.66 -9.57
N PHE A 163 -7.38 8.39 -9.29
CA PHE A 163 -6.95 7.05 -8.87
C PHE A 163 -7.26 6.73 -7.41
N VAL A 164 -7.10 7.69 -6.49
CA VAL A 164 -7.33 7.46 -5.04
C VAL A 164 -8.79 7.09 -4.74
N PRO A 165 -9.81 7.79 -5.29
CA PRO A 165 -11.21 7.40 -5.09
C PRO A 165 -11.53 5.97 -5.53
N VAL A 166 -10.90 5.46 -6.59
CA VAL A 166 -11.11 4.09 -7.06
C VAL A 166 -10.28 3.11 -6.22
N ALA A 167 -9.06 3.47 -5.84
CA ALA A 167 -8.17 2.62 -5.07
C ALA A 167 -8.71 2.32 -3.67
N ILE A 168 -9.30 3.31 -2.99
CA ILE A 168 -9.90 3.11 -1.66
C ILE A 168 -11.09 2.13 -1.70
N GLN A 169 -11.85 2.11 -2.80
CA GLN A 169 -12.92 1.13 -3.04
C GLN A 169 -12.41 -0.27 -3.35
N ALA A 170 -11.10 -0.44 -3.58
CA ALA A 170 -10.51 -1.74 -3.80
C ALA A 170 -9.92 -2.29 -2.51
N TYR A 171 -9.05 -1.50 -1.88
CA TYR A 171 -8.44 -1.81 -0.61
C TYR A 171 -7.88 -0.55 0.06
N THR A 172 -8.27 -0.31 1.32
CA THR A 172 -7.97 0.91 2.08
C THR A 172 -6.48 1.33 2.10
N PRO A 173 -5.49 0.41 2.15
CA PRO A 173 -4.07 0.77 2.13
C PRO A 173 -3.53 1.31 0.80
N TYR A 174 -4.19 1.03 -0.33
CA TYR A 174 -3.68 1.34 -1.67
C TYR A 174 -3.46 2.84 -1.93
N PRO A 175 -4.38 3.75 -1.54
CA PRO A 175 -4.12 5.19 -1.57
C PRO A 175 -2.80 5.62 -0.90
N PHE A 176 -2.45 5.04 0.25
CA PHE A 176 -1.22 5.42 0.97
C PHE A 176 0.05 4.98 0.25
N LEU A 177 -0.01 3.84 -0.46
CA LEU A 177 1.08 3.39 -1.31
C LEU A 177 1.25 4.31 -2.53
N MET A 178 0.16 4.77 -3.15
CA MET A 178 0.22 5.78 -4.22
C MET A 178 0.79 7.12 -3.72
N LEU A 179 0.38 7.54 -2.51
CA LEU A 179 0.95 8.72 -1.85
C LEU A 179 2.45 8.55 -1.61
N ALA A 180 2.89 7.40 -1.11
CA ALA A 180 4.30 7.10 -0.87
C ALA A 180 5.13 7.20 -2.15
N VAL A 181 4.62 6.70 -3.28
CA VAL A 181 5.25 6.86 -4.61
C VAL A 181 5.45 8.35 -4.93
N CYS A 182 4.42 9.18 -4.77
CA CYS A 182 4.52 10.61 -5.02
C CYS A 182 5.50 11.33 -4.08
N LEU A 183 5.46 11.01 -2.79
CA LEU A 183 6.31 11.64 -1.77
C LEU A 183 7.79 11.37 -2.03
N MET A 184 8.11 10.12 -2.39
CA MET A 184 9.47 9.59 -2.49
C MET A 184 10.05 9.64 -3.90
N ARG A 185 9.28 10.17 -4.86
CA ARG A 185 9.70 10.33 -6.23
C ARG A 185 10.94 11.22 -6.34
N GLU A 186 11.98 10.75 -7.03
CA GLU A 186 13.30 11.38 -7.05
C GLU A 186 13.31 12.77 -7.71
N ASP A 187 12.65 12.91 -8.87
CA ASP A 187 12.60 14.12 -9.70
C ASP A 187 11.56 15.15 -9.23
N ARG A 188 10.98 14.96 -8.04
CA ARG A 188 10.03 15.91 -7.45
C ARG A 188 10.74 17.19 -7.02
N ASP A 189 10.10 18.34 -7.21
CA ASP A 189 10.53 19.58 -6.55
C ASP A 189 10.34 19.44 -5.02
N ARG A 190 11.46 19.43 -4.30
CA ARG A 190 11.51 19.26 -2.86
C ARG A 190 11.40 20.60 -2.15
N SER A 191 10.32 21.30 -2.42
CA SER A 191 9.93 22.50 -1.67
C SER A 191 8.81 22.18 -0.67
N PHE A 192 8.79 22.89 0.46
CA PHE A 192 7.72 22.74 1.45
C PHE A 192 6.34 23.03 0.85
N ALA A 193 6.24 24.03 -0.04
CA ALA A 193 5.00 24.37 -0.72
C ALA A 193 4.50 23.25 -1.65
N GLU A 194 5.38 22.56 -2.38
CA GLU A 194 4.97 21.40 -3.19
C GLU A 194 4.59 20.20 -2.31
N LEU A 195 5.24 20.01 -1.16
CA LEU A 195 4.88 18.97 -0.19
C LEU A 195 3.48 19.20 0.39
N VAL A 196 3.18 20.43 0.83
CA VAL A 196 1.83 20.80 1.31
C VAL A 196 0.79 20.59 0.21
N ARG A 197 1.06 21.04 -1.03
CA ARG A 197 0.15 20.84 -2.16
C ARG A 197 -0.09 19.37 -2.46
N LEU A 198 0.92 18.51 -2.37
CA LEU A 198 0.79 17.06 -2.53
C LEU A 198 -0.11 16.45 -1.45
N VAL A 199 0.16 16.75 -0.17
CA VAL A 199 -0.63 16.22 0.95
C VAL A 199 -2.09 16.69 0.87
N LEU A 200 -2.32 17.98 0.58
CA LEU A 200 -3.69 18.50 0.43
C LEU A 200 -4.42 17.89 -0.77
N THR A 201 -3.73 17.66 -1.90
CA THR A 201 -4.33 16.98 -3.06
C THR A 201 -4.74 15.55 -2.69
N PHE A 202 -3.88 14.84 -1.96
CA PHE A 202 -4.17 13.49 -1.48
C PHE A 202 -5.36 13.47 -0.52
N ILE A 203 -5.39 14.36 0.48
CA ILE A 203 -6.50 14.45 1.45
C ILE A 203 -7.82 14.72 0.72
N ALA A 204 -7.84 15.67 -0.22
CA ALA A 204 -9.03 15.98 -1.00
C ALA A 204 -9.48 14.78 -1.86
N ALA A 205 -8.55 14.08 -2.51
CA ALA A 205 -8.85 12.89 -3.30
C ALA A 205 -9.35 11.71 -2.43
N PHE A 206 -8.77 11.53 -1.24
CA PHE A 206 -9.21 10.51 -0.29
C PHE A 206 -10.61 10.81 0.25
N ALA A 207 -10.87 12.06 0.64
CA ALA A 207 -12.20 12.50 1.07
C ALA A 207 -13.25 12.35 -0.04
N LEU A 208 -12.88 12.66 -1.29
CA LEU A 208 -13.74 12.40 -2.46
C LEU A 208 -14.06 10.91 -2.59
N GLY A 209 -13.07 10.01 -2.41
CA GLY A 209 -13.28 8.57 -2.41
C GLY A 209 -14.27 8.09 -1.35
N LEU A 210 -14.13 8.56 -0.11
CA LEU A 210 -15.07 8.27 0.97
C LEU A 210 -16.47 8.79 0.66
N LEU A 211 -16.58 10.03 0.17
CA LEU A 211 -17.86 10.62 -0.21
C LEU A 211 -18.54 9.78 -1.30
N VAL A 212 -17.81 9.34 -2.33
CA VAL A 212 -18.34 8.47 -3.38
C VAL A 212 -18.86 7.16 -2.79
N ILE A 213 -18.08 6.50 -1.92
CA ILE A 213 -18.52 5.26 -1.24
C ILE A 213 -19.81 5.51 -0.46
N PHE A 214 -19.85 6.56 0.35
CA PHE A 214 -21.00 6.86 1.21
C PHE A 214 -22.24 7.23 0.41
N THR A 215 -22.07 7.98 -0.70
CA THR A 215 -23.16 8.30 -1.61
C THR A 215 -23.72 7.05 -2.29
N ILE A 216 -22.85 6.15 -2.80
CA ILE A 216 -23.33 4.90 -3.41
C ILE A 216 -24.02 4.03 -2.36
N ASN A 217 -23.45 3.89 -1.16
CA ASN A 217 -24.06 3.14 -0.08
C ASN A 217 -25.41 3.73 0.35
N TYR A 218 -25.54 5.05 0.36
CA TYR A 218 -26.81 5.69 0.67
C TYR A 218 -27.87 5.41 -0.41
N MET A 219 -27.48 5.50 -1.68
CA MET A 219 -28.38 5.24 -2.81
C MET A 219 -28.83 3.78 -2.91
N VAL A 220 -27.93 2.84 -2.60
CA VAL A 220 -28.14 1.42 -2.86
C VAL A 220 -28.59 0.66 -1.60
N HIS A 221 -28.02 0.99 -0.44
CA HIS A 221 -28.27 0.32 0.84
C HIS A 221 -29.05 1.19 1.84
N GLY A 222 -29.30 2.46 1.55
CA GLY A 222 -29.95 3.40 2.47
C GLY A 222 -29.05 3.89 3.62
N VAL A 223 -27.74 3.59 3.59
CA VAL A 223 -26.79 3.91 4.67
C VAL A 223 -25.73 4.88 4.16
N PHE A 224 -25.66 6.10 4.70
CA PHE A 224 -24.59 7.04 4.40
C PHE A 224 -23.36 6.76 5.27
N GLY A 225 -22.51 5.84 4.81
CA GLY A 225 -21.36 5.36 5.56
C GLY A 225 -20.98 3.93 5.17
N VAL A 226 -20.25 3.26 6.05
CA VAL A 226 -20.03 1.81 6.01
C VAL A 226 -20.65 1.18 7.25
N ALA A 227 -21.33 0.04 7.09
CA ALA A 227 -21.91 -0.70 8.22
C ALA A 227 -20.98 -1.84 8.61
N LEU A 228 -20.11 -1.61 9.59
CA LEU A 228 -19.09 -2.58 9.97
C LEU A 228 -19.71 -3.93 10.37
N ALA A 229 -19.11 -5.00 9.86
CA ALA A 229 -19.57 -6.34 10.14
C ALA A 229 -19.42 -6.69 11.63
N GLU A 230 -20.42 -7.36 12.21
CA GLU A 230 -20.50 -7.68 13.65
C GLU A 230 -19.31 -8.50 14.16
N TRP A 231 -18.74 -9.38 13.34
CA TRP A 231 -17.58 -10.20 13.72
C TRP A 231 -16.32 -9.37 14.02
N ARG A 232 -16.27 -8.10 13.63
CA ARG A 232 -15.20 -7.17 13.99
C ARG A 232 -15.33 -6.61 15.40
N ASP A 233 -16.41 -6.94 16.10
CA ASP A 233 -16.75 -6.44 17.43
C ASP A 233 -16.68 -4.89 17.48
N PRO A 234 -17.42 -4.16 16.63
CA PRO A 234 -17.34 -2.71 16.60
C PRO A 234 -17.88 -2.09 17.89
N ASN A 235 -17.21 -1.05 18.37
CA ASN A 235 -17.65 -0.23 19.50
C ASN A 235 -17.56 1.27 19.12
N PRO A 236 -18.50 1.78 18.31
CA PRO A 236 -18.44 3.14 17.80
C PRO A 236 -18.44 4.19 18.91
N ALA A 237 -17.52 5.15 18.84
CA ALA A 237 -17.36 6.21 19.82
C ALA A 237 -18.13 7.47 19.40
N SER A 238 -19.12 7.85 20.20
CA SER A 238 -19.85 9.13 20.05
C SER A 238 -19.35 10.24 20.97
N ASP A 239 -18.44 9.92 21.89
CA ASP A 239 -17.88 10.82 22.89
C ASP A 239 -16.41 10.49 23.21
N LEU A 240 -15.72 11.39 23.91
CA LEU A 240 -14.33 11.21 24.33
C LEU A 240 -14.12 9.95 25.19
N GLY A 241 -15.12 9.57 25.99
CA GLY A 241 -15.08 8.35 26.78
C GLY A 241 -15.03 7.10 25.91
N GLY A 242 -15.76 7.08 24.79
CA GLY A 242 -15.71 6.05 23.76
C GLY A 242 -14.32 5.92 23.14
N TYR A 243 -13.70 7.05 22.76
CA TYR A 243 -12.32 7.05 22.26
C TYR A 243 -11.34 6.45 23.27
N ILE A 244 -11.46 6.80 24.56
CA ILE A 244 -10.63 6.25 25.64
C ILE A 244 -10.86 4.74 25.80
N ARG A 245 -12.11 4.28 25.78
CA ARG A 245 -12.46 2.85 25.86
C ARG A 245 -11.88 2.04 24.69
N ASN A 246 -11.66 2.67 23.54
CA ASN A 246 -11.11 2.01 22.35
C ASN A 246 -9.57 2.06 22.27
N LEU A 247 -8.88 2.78 23.15
CA LEU A 247 -7.40 2.80 23.20
C LEU A 247 -6.75 1.42 23.29
N PRO A 248 -7.27 0.44 24.05
CA PRO A 248 -6.70 -0.91 24.09
C PRO A 248 -6.69 -1.60 22.72
N LYS A 249 -7.74 -1.44 21.89
CA LYS A 249 -7.81 -2.01 20.54
C LYS A 249 -6.75 -1.38 19.61
N LEU A 250 -6.51 -0.07 19.75
CA LEU A 250 -5.42 0.59 19.05
C LEU A 250 -4.04 0.04 19.50
N ALA A 251 -3.82 -0.06 20.81
CA ALA A 251 -2.57 -0.57 21.37
C ALA A 251 -2.30 -2.01 20.91
N GLU A 252 -3.33 -2.87 20.88
CA GLU A 252 -3.24 -4.23 20.37
C GLU A 252 -2.86 -4.26 18.88
N SER A 253 -3.51 -3.44 18.05
CA SER A 253 -3.20 -3.35 16.61
C SER A 253 -1.75 -2.90 16.35
N LEU A 254 -1.26 -1.94 17.15
CA LEU A 254 0.13 -1.48 17.09
C LEU A 254 1.11 -2.53 17.60
N HIS A 255 0.77 -3.26 18.68
CA HIS A 255 1.58 -4.34 19.21
C HIS A 255 1.74 -5.49 18.22
N TRP A 256 0.64 -5.91 17.58
CA TRP A 256 0.66 -6.88 16.49
C TRP A 256 1.52 -6.40 15.32
N THR A 257 1.41 -5.11 14.97
CA THR A 257 2.25 -4.52 13.92
C THR A 257 3.74 -4.59 14.27
N TYR A 258 4.10 -4.27 15.50
CA TYR A 258 5.47 -4.38 15.99
C TYR A 258 5.98 -5.83 15.92
N GLN A 259 5.23 -6.79 16.48
CA GLN A 259 5.63 -8.20 16.51
C GLN A 259 5.79 -8.77 15.10
N MET A 260 4.82 -8.53 14.22
CA MET A 260 4.82 -9.09 12.87
C MET A 260 5.88 -8.45 11.98
N THR A 261 6.18 -7.16 12.16
CA THR A 261 7.32 -6.51 11.48
C THR A 261 8.65 -7.20 11.79
N GLY A 262 8.81 -7.70 13.01
CA GLY A 262 9.97 -8.52 13.41
C GLY A 262 9.84 -10.00 13.11
N PHE A 263 8.89 -10.44 12.28
CA PHE A 263 8.63 -11.87 12.01
C PHE A 263 8.37 -12.69 13.29
N GLY A 264 7.69 -12.09 14.27
CA GLY A 264 7.46 -12.69 15.59
C GLY A 264 8.65 -12.61 16.55
N GLN A 265 9.79 -12.06 16.13
CA GLN A 265 10.99 -11.86 16.93
C GLN A 265 11.12 -10.39 17.38
N PRO A 266 10.87 -10.06 18.66
CA PRO A 266 10.93 -8.66 19.13
C PRO A 266 12.29 -7.99 18.92
N ALA A 267 13.39 -8.73 19.07
CA ALA A 267 14.73 -8.20 18.85
C ALA A 267 14.93 -7.73 17.40
N LEU A 268 14.36 -8.45 16.43
CA LEU A 268 14.41 -8.08 15.01
C LEU A 268 13.55 -6.83 14.73
N ALA A 269 12.36 -6.73 15.34
CA ALA A 269 11.54 -5.52 15.24
C ALA A 269 12.28 -4.28 15.77
N LEU A 270 12.95 -4.41 16.92
CA LEU A 270 13.76 -3.34 17.49
C LEU A 270 14.95 -2.98 16.59
N PHE A 271 15.63 -3.98 16.03
CA PHE A 271 16.72 -3.76 15.08
C PHE A 271 16.24 -2.99 13.83
N ILE A 272 15.11 -3.38 13.24
CA ILE A 272 14.52 -2.68 12.09
C ILE A 272 14.15 -1.24 12.46
N ALA A 273 13.55 -1.02 13.63
CA ALA A 273 13.21 0.32 14.11
C ALA A 273 14.48 1.19 14.32
N ALA A 274 15.53 0.63 14.92
CA ALA A 274 16.80 1.33 15.12
C ALA A 274 17.48 1.66 13.78
N ALA A 275 17.50 0.71 12.83
CA ALA A 275 18.03 0.92 11.49
C ALA A 275 17.24 2.00 10.73
N PHE A 276 15.92 2.02 10.87
CA PHE A 276 15.06 3.07 10.32
C PHE A 276 15.40 4.45 10.91
N VAL A 277 15.51 4.58 12.23
CA VAL A 277 15.87 5.84 12.90
C VAL A 277 17.28 6.31 12.47
N ALA A 278 18.25 5.41 12.42
CA ALA A 278 19.60 5.72 11.94
C ALA A 278 19.58 6.21 10.49
N SER A 279 18.76 5.57 9.64
CA SER A 279 18.59 5.97 8.23
C SER A 279 17.99 7.36 8.11
N LEU A 280 16.96 7.69 8.90
CA LEU A 280 16.41 9.05 8.95
C LEU A 280 17.47 10.07 9.40
N ALA A 281 18.32 9.73 10.36
CA ALA A 281 19.40 10.61 10.81
C ALA A 281 20.45 10.86 9.72
N ILE A 282 20.78 9.85 8.90
CA ILE A 282 21.67 9.99 7.74
C ILE A 282 21.02 10.89 6.68
N ILE A 283 19.77 10.60 6.29
CA ILE A 283 19.03 11.38 5.28
C ILE A 283 18.84 12.81 5.74
N TRP A 284 18.55 13.06 7.02
CA TRP A 284 18.36 14.39 7.58
C TRP A 284 19.55 15.33 7.34
N ARG A 285 20.78 14.79 7.33
CA ARG A 285 21.99 15.57 7.06
C ARG A 285 22.10 16.00 5.60
N ALA A 286 21.51 15.25 4.68
CA ALA A 286 21.52 15.53 3.25
C ALA A 286 20.27 16.32 2.81
N ASP A 287 19.07 15.90 3.24
CA ASP A 287 17.80 16.49 2.85
C ASP A 287 16.72 16.29 3.94
N ARG A 288 16.42 17.37 4.66
CA ARG A 288 15.41 17.38 5.73
C ARG A 288 13.98 17.22 5.21
N LEU A 289 13.70 17.69 4.00
CA LEU A 289 12.37 17.61 3.41
C LEU A 289 12.06 16.19 2.94
N GLU A 290 13.07 15.42 2.57
CA GLU A 290 12.92 13.99 2.32
C GLU A 290 12.51 13.23 3.59
N VAL A 291 13.18 13.48 4.73
CA VAL A 291 12.78 12.90 6.03
C VAL A 291 11.36 13.31 6.40
N LEU A 292 11.02 14.59 6.26
CA LEU A 292 9.66 15.06 6.53
C LEU A 292 8.64 14.35 5.62
N SER A 293 8.98 14.10 4.35
CA SER A 293 8.11 13.40 3.41
C SER A 293 7.89 11.94 3.84
N ILE A 294 8.92 11.23 4.32
CA ILE A 294 8.79 9.87 4.86
C ILE A 294 7.86 9.88 6.08
N LEU A 295 8.12 10.76 7.03
CA LEU A 295 7.34 10.86 8.27
C LEU A 295 5.88 11.25 8.00
N LEU A 296 5.63 12.14 7.05
CA LEU A 296 4.27 12.50 6.62
C LEU A 296 3.56 11.32 5.95
N GLY A 297 4.25 10.52 5.14
CA GLY A 297 3.68 9.29 4.56
C GLY A 297 3.24 8.31 5.65
N ILE A 298 4.10 8.07 6.65
CA ILE A 298 3.80 7.22 7.80
C ILE A 298 2.64 7.80 8.61
N ALA A 299 2.71 9.09 8.95
CA ALA A 299 1.68 9.76 9.74
C ALA A 299 0.32 9.76 9.04
N SER A 300 0.28 9.98 7.72
CA SER A 300 -0.97 9.99 6.95
C SER A 300 -1.70 8.66 7.02
N GLY A 301 -0.98 7.54 6.88
CA GLY A 301 -1.58 6.21 6.98
C GLY A 301 -1.91 5.81 8.42
N LEU A 302 -0.96 5.95 9.36
CA LEU A 302 -1.16 5.54 10.75
C LEU A 302 -2.20 6.39 11.48
N SER A 303 -2.27 7.70 11.22
CA SER A 303 -3.29 8.55 11.86
C SER A 303 -4.70 8.14 11.43
N LEU A 304 -4.92 7.84 10.14
CA LEU A 304 -6.23 7.40 9.65
C LEU A 304 -6.58 5.99 10.16
N LEU A 305 -5.64 5.04 10.16
CA LEU A 305 -5.88 3.72 10.76
C LEU A 305 -6.18 3.81 12.26
N SER A 306 -5.45 4.66 12.99
CA SER A 306 -5.65 4.85 14.42
C SER A 306 -6.97 5.55 14.71
N LEU A 307 -7.31 6.59 13.95
CA LEU A 307 -8.59 7.28 14.05
C LEU A 307 -9.73 6.31 13.77
N HIS A 308 -9.65 5.51 12.72
CA HIS A 308 -10.67 4.52 12.41
C HIS A 308 -10.81 3.47 13.51
N ALA A 309 -9.71 2.92 14.04
CA ALA A 309 -9.76 1.98 15.15
C ALA A 309 -10.36 2.58 16.42
N MET A 310 -10.05 3.84 16.73
CA MET A 310 -10.59 4.50 17.92
C MET A 310 -12.03 4.97 17.75
N GLN A 311 -12.40 5.46 16.56
CA GLN A 311 -13.74 5.94 16.25
C GLN A 311 -14.73 4.79 16.13
N GLU A 312 -14.35 3.70 15.46
CA GLU A 312 -15.24 2.56 15.24
C GLU A 312 -15.07 1.45 16.28
N GLY A 313 -14.04 1.52 17.11
CA GLY A 313 -13.76 0.52 18.14
C GLY A 313 -13.42 -0.84 17.56
N ILE A 314 -12.61 -0.90 16.50
CA ILE A 314 -12.18 -2.14 15.85
C ILE A 314 -10.65 -2.26 15.83
N LEU A 315 -10.16 -3.49 15.66
CA LEU A 315 -8.76 -3.74 15.35
C LEU A 315 -8.51 -3.47 13.87
N PHE A 316 -7.41 -2.77 13.54
CA PHE A 316 -6.93 -2.78 12.16
C PHE A 316 -5.95 -3.95 11.98
N PRO A 317 -6.06 -4.73 10.89
CA PRO A 317 -5.19 -5.87 10.69
C PRO A 317 -3.79 -5.42 10.27
N PHE A 318 -2.76 -6.17 10.68
CA PHE A 318 -1.36 -5.86 10.37
C PHE A 318 -1.10 -5.62 8.87
N ARG A 319 -1.75 -6.40 7.98
CA ARG A 319 -1.66 -6.24 6.52
C ARG A 319 -2.04 -4.84 6.02
N SER A 320 -2.85 -4.09 6.77
CA SER A 320 -3.20 -2.71 6.43
C SER A 320 -2.06 -1.70 6.62
N THR A 321 -0.97 -2.09 7.28
CA THR A 321 0.20 -1.23 7.53
C THR A 321 1.30 -1.39 6.49
N TYR A 322 1.01 -1.97 5.31
CA TYR A 322 2.00 -2.24 4.26
C TYR A 322 2.83 -1.00 3.86
N PHE A 323 2.20 0.19 3.83
CA PHE A 323 2.88 1.45 3.52
C PHE A 323 4.02 1.79 4.51
N LEU A 324 3.94 1.32 5.76
CA LEU A 324 4.99 1.49 6.76
C LEU A 324 6.24 0.72 6.35
N TRP A 325 6.10 -0.57 6.01
CA TRP A 325 7.22 -1.38 5.52
C TRP A 325 7.84 -0.77 4.26
N PHE A 326 7.00 -0.32 3.33
CA PHE A 326 7.43 0.33 2.10
C PHE A 326 8.31 1.57 2.38
N LEU A 327 7.86 2.46 3.27
CA LEU A 327 8.60 3.67 3.65
C LEU A 327 9.87 3.38 4.48
N ILE A 328 9.85 2.34 5.31
CA ILE A 328 11.05 1.85 6.01
C ILE A 328 12.10 1.39 4.99
N CYS A 329 11.72 0.55 4.02
CA CYS A 329 12.64 0.07 2.99
C CYS A 329 13.25 1.23 2.17
N ILE A 330 12.43 2.22 1.81
CA ILE A 330 12.91 3.42 1.13
C ILE A 330 13.95 4.15 2.00
N ALA A 331 13.65 4.41 3.27
CA ALA A 331 14.60 5.09 4.16
C ALA A 331 15.94 4.35 4.26
N LEU A 332 15.91 3.02 4.44
CA LEU A 332 17.12 2.19 4.52
C LEU A 332 17.98 2.33 3.27
N PHE A 333 17.40 2.17 2.08
CA PHE A 333 18.17 2.24 0.83
C PHE A 333 18.56 3.67 0.44
N ARG A 334 17.77 4.68 0.81
CA ARG A 334 18.15 6.08 0.61
C ARG A 334 19.33 6.46 1.50
N ALA A 335 19.35 6.02 2.75
CA ALA A 335 20.51 6.18 3.62
C ALA A 335 21.74 5.45 3.08
N ALA A 336 21.58 4.19 2.64
CA ALA A 336 22.68 3.41 2.04
C ALA A 336 23.21 3.97 0.72
N TRP A 337 22.43 4.79 0.01
CA TRP A 337 22.87 5.51 -1.19
C TRP A 337 23.64 6.80 -0.87
N LEU A 338 23.41 7.39 0.30
CA LEU A 338 24.07 8.62 0.75
C LEU A 338 25.40 8.37 1.47
N LEU A 339 25.68 7.11 1.87
CA LEU A 339 26.94 6.67 2.47
C LEU A 339 28.00 6.40 1.39
#